data_AF-A0A2S6TMB7-F1
#
_entry.id   AF-A0A2S6TMB7-F1
#
_cell.length_a   1.000
_cell.length_b   1.000
_cell.length_c   1.000
_cell.angle_alpha   90.00
_cell.angle_beta   90.00
_cell.angle_gamma   90.00
#
_symmetry.space_group_name_H-M   'P 1'
#
loop_
_entity.id
_entity.type
_entity.pdbx_description
1 polymer ?
#
loop_
_entity_poly.entity_id
_entity_poly.type
_entity_poly.pdbx_seq_one_letter_code
_entity_poly.pdbx_strand_id
1 'polypeptide(L)'
;MSPQGQTEKATGTSYESTIKTLIHTQRGAFSDLDYHPAFRASAIFYAEVNEQRTTHVGFLNYWREKNGVPSVGALLSLRDAAGELRGRQYFKVEQFSYQIDVRDLVEVADNPGASFIGTIEVEIFSNEDLKFAFPALFVFYETARGISYVHTNQRIYNDPLDRRRGDPFNRRQTGFDVHCQNGTKPFVFVINGSEPVPDATADVTLFNQIGRKMTRRVALGDLPPFAARRLAIDEIEGVSTFLGEDIGFLKLELPLGNIFNRFTCGTESKSGDWIGITHSYFDCLEHGDYYGSSAFGPDVHPCFVPVNLIEGFETEVIFYPIMAPANLRMRLACFEPDGRPRATIKLPGPFETSGSIQFRIDLRSVLAKHGVRATSGLYAILIESEDGRIPTRISFGLNYHSSGRPGCNISSSVLMASSHGVRSRSWLWGAMPCRPGARNIIMVSHMPKEKEAAEHAPFSIRIYNENGNICSLEYEIAPRTGLNIDSEEVLENAGYKPTDDEILWYVIRSESSSLISNQIYISADGYVGGDHSF
;
A
#
# COMPACT_ATOMS: atom_id res chain seq x y z
N MET A 1 -10.38 -20.84 -28.58
CA MET A 1 -9.74 -19.65 -29.17
C MET A 1 -10.05 -18.47 -28.27
N SER A 2 -9.10 -18.11 -27.41
CA SER A 2 -9.27 -16.98 -26.47
C SER A 2 -9.09 -15.66 -27.22
N PRO A 3 -9.94 -14.64 -26.99
CA PRO A 3 -9.72 -13.34 -27.62
C PRO A 3 -8.54 -12.66 -26.92
N GLN A 4 -7.41 -12.55 -27.59
CA GLN A 4 -6.37 -11.59 -27.23
C GLN A 4 -6.93 -10.19 -27.47
N GLY A 5 -7.33 -9.49 -26.40
CA GLY A 5 -7.64 -8.07 -26.46
C GLY A 5 -6.40 -7.32 -26.94
N GLN A 6 -6.49 -6.69 -28.11
CA GLN A 6 -5.44 -5.85 -28.64
C GLN A 6 -5.34 -4.58 -27.78
N THR A 7 -4.22 -4.43 -27.07
CA THR A 7 -3.79 -3.14 -26.52
C THR A 7 -3.44 -2.21 -27.67
N GLU A 8 -4.11 -1.06 -27.81
CA GLU A 8 -3.62 0.03 -28.64
C GLU A 8 -2.31 0.54 -28.03
N LYS A 9 -1.17 0.15 -28.62
CA LYS A 9 0.16 0.57 -28.15
C LYS A 9 0.52 1.92 -28.74
N ALA A 10 0.57 2.95 -27.91
CA ALA A 10 1.42 4.11 -28.16
C ALA A 10 2.90 3.68 -28.07
N THR A 11 3.80 4.34 -28.78
CA THR A 11 5.22 3.97 -29.04
C THR A 11 6.17 4.05 -27.82
N GLY A 12 5.68 3.84 -26.60
CA GLY A 12 6.47 3.72 -25.37
C GLY A 12 6.32 2.35 -24.69
N THR A 13 7.22 2.01 -23.76
CA THR A 13 7.02 0.86 -22.84
C THR A 13 5.78 1.13 -21.99
N SER A 14 4.79 0.22 -22.03
CA SER A 14 3.55 0.43 -21.28
C SER A 14 3.80 0.39 -19.77
N TYR A 15 3.18 1.30 -19.03
CA TYR A 15 3.13 1.32 -17.57
C TYR A 15 2.81 -0.05 -17.00
N GLU A 16 1.79 -0.72 -17.57
CA GLU A 16 1.41 -2.07 -17.18
C GLU A 16 2.55 -3.07 -17.37
N SER A 17 3.26 -3.03 -18.50
CA SER A 17 4.40 -3.92 -18.73
C SER A 17 5.52 -3.66 -17.73
N THR A 18 5.84 -2.39 -17.46
CA THR A 18 6.90 -2.03 -16.53
C THR A 18 6.57 -2.45 -15.10
N ILE A 19 5.39 -2.10 -14.60
CA ILE A 19 4.95 -2.50 -13.26
C ILE A 19 4.80 -4.00 -13.15
N LYS A 20 4.34 -4.69 -14.21
CA LYS A 20 4.31 -6.15 -14.19
C LYS A 20 5.71 -6.72 -14.03
N THR A 21 6.70 -6.23 -14.77
CA THR A 21 8.08 -6.71 -14.65
C THR A 21 8.74 -6.32 -13.33
N LEU A 22 8.43 -5.16 -12.77
CA LEU A 22 9.08 -4.66 -11.54
C LEU A 22 8.44 -5.19 -10.25
N ILE A 23 7.13 -5.49 -10.28
CA ILE A 23 6.32 -5.76 -9.07
C ILE A 23 5.52 -7.07 -9.18
N HIS A 24 5.22 -7.59 -10.39
CA HIS A 24 4.37 -8.78 -10.54
C HIS A 24 5.14 -10.03 -10.98
N THR A 25 4.64 -11.17 -10.50
CA THR A 25 5.10 -12.51 -10.82
C THR A 25 4.91 -12.85 -12.30
N GLN A 26 5.94 -13.32 -12.97
CA GLN A 26 5.81 -14.52 -13.79
C GLN A 26 7.06 -15.37 -13.60
N ARG A 27 6.94 -16.59 -13.06
CA ARG A 27 8.00 -17.59 -13.21
C ARG A 27 8.12 -17.87 -14.70
N GLY A 28 9.17 -17.36 -15.33
CA GLY A 28 9.55 -17.75 -16.68
C GLY A 28 10.40 -19.01 -16.65
N ALA A 29 10.49 -19.69 -17.78
CA ALA A 29 11.56 -20.67 -17.96
C ALA A 29 12.88 -19.91 -18.03
N PHE A 30 13.97 -20.42 -17.45
CA PHE A 30 15.30 -19.79 -17.61
C PHE A 30 15.78 -19.77 -19.08
N SER A 31 15.17 -20.59 -19.93
CA SER A 31 15.38 -20.55 -21.38
C SER A 31 14.65 -19.40 -22.08
N ASP A 32 13.71 -18.74 -21.42
CA ASP A 32 13.01 -17.55 -21.93
C ASP A 32 13.91 -16.32 -21.73
N LEU A 33 14.36 -15.74 -22.83
CA LEU A 33 15.27 -14.60 -22.82
C LEU A 33 14.60 -13.31 -22.32
N ASP A 34 13.27 -13.26 -22.29
CA ASP A 34 12.51 -12.15 -21.72
C ASP A 34 12.29 -12.30 -20.19
N TYR A 35 12.65 -13.47 -19.62
CA TYR A 35 12.58 -13.70 -18.19
C TYR A 35 13.84 -13.23 -17.45
N HIS A 36 13.64 -12.42 -16.42
CA HIS A 36 14.72 -11.90 -15.58
C HIS A 36 14.57 -12.42 -14.14
N PRO A 37 15.28 -13.48 -13.77
CA PRO A 37 15.23 -14.01 -12.40
C PRO A 37 15.81 -13.01 -11.40
N ALA A 38 15.29 -13.03 -10.17
CA ALA A 38 15.75 -12.16 -9.09
C ALA A 38 16.51 -12.97 -8.05
N PHE A 39 17.80 -12.71 -7.87
CA PHE A 39 18.63 -13.34 -6.82
C PHE A 39 18.92 -12.42 -5.64
N ARG A 40 18.55 -11.13 -5.79
CA ARG A 40 18.54 -10.11 -4.76
C ARG A 40 17.16 -9.46 -4.74
N ALA A 41 16.60 -9.30 -3.55
CA ALA A 41 15.47 -8.42 -3.31
C ALA A 41 15.88 -7.41 -2.25
N SER A 42 15.35 -6.18 -2.30
CA SER A 42 15.64 -5.21 -1.25
C SER A 42 14.46 -4.31 -0.95
N ALA A 43 14.41 -3.84 0.29
CA ALA A 43 13.59 -2.71 0.72
C ALA A 43 14.48 -1.75 1.50
N ILE A 44 14.28 -0.45 1.30
CA ILE A 44 14.88 0.59 2.12
C ILE A 44 13.79 1.46 2.71
N PHE A 45 13.86 1.68 4.02
CA PHE A 45 12.88 2.44 4.77
C PHE A 45 13.56 3.58 5.52
N TYR A 46 12.80 4.64 5.78
CA TYR A 46 13.21 5.68 6.71
C TYR A 46 13.12 5.11 8.13
N ALA A 47 14.11 5.39 8.96
CA ALA A 47 14.21 4.85 10.30
C ALA A 47 14.39 5.97 11.31
N GLU A 48 13.59 5.94 12.37
CA GLU A 48 13.65 6.90 13.47
C GLU A 48 13.53 6.19 14.82
N VAL A 49 14.36 6.64 15.77
CA VAL A 49 14.24 6.29 17.18
C VAL A 49 14.35 7.58 17.96
N ASN A 50 13.38 7.88 18.82
CA ASN A 50 13.41 8.99 19.77
C ASN A 50 12.40 8.73 20.89
N GLU A 51 12.19 9.71 21.78
CA GLU A 51 11.26 9.59 22.90
C GLU A 51 9.80 9.34 22.48
N GLN A 52 9.41 9.74 21.27
CA GLN A 52 8.03 9.67 20.79
C GLN A 52 7.77 8.45 19.90
N ARG A 53 8.82 7.88 19.29
CA ARG A 53 8.69 6.90 18.23
C ARG A 53 9.86 5.95 18.11
N THR A 54 9.55 4.73 17.71
CA THR A 54 10.53 3.75 17.22
C THR A 54 10.09 3.14 15.89
N THR A 55 11.06 2.70 15.09
CA THR A 55 10.84 2.00 13.83
C THR A 55 11.10 0.50 14.01
N HIS A 56 10.17 -0.31 13.52
CA HIS A 56 10.36 -1.76 13.35
C HIS A 56 10.27 -2.14 11.87
N VAL A 57 10.99 -3.18 11.48
CA VAL A 57 10.81 -3.84 10.18
C VAL A 57 10.38 -5.28 10.42
N GLY A 58 9.30 -5.73 9.78
CA GLY A 58 8.78 -7.08 9.95
C GLY A 58 8.41 -7.75 8.65
N PHE A 59 8.52 -9.09 8.61
CA PHE A 59 8.15 -9.88 7.44
C PHE A 59 7.89 -11.35 7.73
N LEU A 60 7.09 -11.96 6.86
CA LEU A 60 6.91 -13.42 6.77
C LEU A 60 7.97 -14.00 5.83
N ASN A 61 8.54 -15.16 6.16
CA ASN A 61 9.43 -15.93 5.30
C ASN A 61 8.69 -16.58 4.11
N TYR A 62 8.05 -15.76 3.27
CA TYR A 62 7.24 -16.26 2.15
C TYR A 62 8.08 -16.93 1.07
N TRP A 63 9.40 -16.72 1.06
CA TRP A 63 10.30 -17.46 0.18
C TRP A 63 10.22 -18.95 0.44
N ARG A 64 10.33 -19.38 1.70
CA ARG A 64 10.14 -20.78 2.07
C ARG A 64 8.67 -21.19 1.97
N GLU A 65 7.79 -20.42 2.62
CA GLU A 65 6.40 -20.83 2.89
C GLU A 65 5.48 -20.75 1.66
N LYS A 66 5.75 -19.84 0.70
CA LYS A 66 5.02 -19.71 -0.58
C LYS A 66 5.78 -20.32 -1.74
N ASN A 67 7.06 -19.95 -1.82
CA ASN A 67 7.78 -20.02 -3.08
C ASN A 67 8.62 -21.29 -3.20
N GLY A 68 8.76 -22.04 -2.11
CA GLY A 68 9.55 -23.26 -2.05
C GLY A 68 11.05 -23.00 -2.15
N VAL A 69 11.50 -21.79 -1.79
CA VAL A 69 12.92 -21.42 -1.73
C VAL A 69 13.38 -21.66 -0.29
N PRO A 70 14.07 -22.77 0.01
CA PRO A 70 14.25 -23.27 1.38
C PRO A 70 15.21 -22.43 2.22
N SER A 71 16.10 -21.67 1.59
CA SER A 71 17.16 -20.92 2.27
C SER A 71 17.42 -19.60 1.57
N VAL A 72 17.21 -18.50 2.31
CA VAL A 72 17.62 -17.16 1.91
C VAL A 72 18.43 -16.52 3.04
N GLY A 73 19.36 -15.63 2.67
CA GLY A 73 20.11 -14.80 3.62
C GLY A 73 19.56 -13.39 3.64
N ALA A 74 19.55 -12.74 4.80
CA ALA A 74 19.19 -11.34 4.96
C ALA A 74 20.41 -10.52 5.41
N LEU A 75 20.64 -9.37 4.78
CA LEU A 75 21.60 -8.36 5.20
C LEU A 75 20.85 -7.09 5.57
N LEU A 76 20.91 -6.73 6.84
CA LEU A 76 20.46 -5.45 7.35
C LEU A 76 21.61 -4.46 7.25
N SER A 77 21.32 -3.27 6.75
CA SER A 77 22.25 -2.15 6.86
C SER A 77 21.54 -0.90 7.37
N LEU A 78 22.02 -0.39 8.50
CA LEU A 78 21.57 0.86 9.12
C LEU A 78 22.50 1.99 8.68
N ARG A 79 21.94 3.10 8.19
CA ARG A 79 22.68 4.31 7.84
C ARG A 79 22.05 5.51 8.48
N ASP A 80 22.85 6.49 8.87
CA ASP A 80 22.33 7.74 9.42
C ASP A 80 21.70 8.65 8.33
N ALA A 81 21.24 9.83 8.72
CA ALA A 81 20.67 10.81 7.80
C ALA A 81 21.66 11.29 6.72
N ALA A 82 22.97 11.23 6.94
CA ALA A 82 23.98 11.57 5.94
C ALA A 82 24.24 10.41 4.97
N GLY A 83 23.69 9.22 5.23
CA GLY A 83 23.91 8.02 4.43
C GLY A 83 25.16 7.23 4.84
N GLU A 84 25.78 7.57 5.97
CA GLU A 84 26.95 6.84 6.48
C GLU A 84 26.52 5.52 7.12
N LEU A 85 27.23 4.43 6.81
CA LEU A 85 26.94 3.12 7.39
C LEU A 85 27.25 3.11 8.89
N ARG A 86 26.22 2.84 9.68
CA ARG A 86 26.21 2.87 11.14
C ARG A 86 26.17 1.47 11.75
N GLY A 87 25.44 0.56 11.10
CA GLY A 87 25.36 -0.83 11.51
C GLY A 87 25.13 -1.75 10.34
N ARG A 88 25.58 -3.01 10.47
CA ARG A 88 25.32 -4.05 9.49
C ARG A 88 25.23 -5.41 10.18
N GLN A 89 24.20 -6.16 9.85
CA GLN A 89 23.97 -7.49 10.41
C GLN A 89 23.52 -8.45 9.32
N TYR A 90 24.14 -9.62 9.27
CA TYR A 90 23.74 -10.70 8.40
C TYR A 90 23.14 -11.84 9.22
N PHE A 91 22.08 -12.46 8.71
CA PHE A 91 21.52 -13.70 9.26
C PHE A 91 20.86 -14.55 8.17
N LYS A 92 20.67 -15.84 8.48
CA LYS A 92 19.84 -16.72 7.65
C LYS A 92 18.38 -16.59 8.06
N VAL A 93 17.48 -16.57 7.09
CA VAL A 93 16.04 -16.49 7.33
C VAL A 93 15.50 -17.91 7.57
N GLU A 94 15.40 -18.29 8.84
CA GLU A 94 15.03 -19.61 9.33
C GLU A 94 13.70 -19.63 10.08
N GLN A 95 13.31 -18.52 10.73
CA GLN A 95 12.01 -18.41 11.41
C GLN A 95 10.86 -18.23 10.40
N PHE A 96 9.63 -18.42 10.88
CA PHE A 96 8.44 -18.24 10.04
C PHE A 96 8.17 -16.77 9.74
N SER A 97 8.42 -15.91 10.72
CA SER A 97 8.36 -14.47 10.62
C SER A 97 9.51 -13.84 11.40
N TYR A 98 9.83 -12.59 11.06
CA TYR A 98 10.86 -11.78 11.68
C TYR A 98 10.28 -10.42 12.05
N GLN A 99 10.74 -9.90 13.19
CA GLN A 99 10.55 -8.53 13.64
C GLN A 99 11.92 -7.99 14.05
N ILE A 100 12.28 -6.84 13.49
CA ILE A 100 13.56 -6.16 13.72
C ILE A 100 13.23 -4.81 14.32
N ASP A 101 13.62 -4.61 15.57
CA ASP A 101 13.60 -3.29 16.20
C ASP A 101 14.89 -2.54 15.84
N VAL A 102 14.78 -1.31 15.34
CA VAL A 102 15.96 -0.50 15.02
C VAL A 102 16.82 -0.23 16.26
N ARG A 103 16.23 -0.25 17.46
CA ARG A 103 16.94 -0.07 18.74
C ARG A 103 17.93 -1.18 19.05
N ASP A 104 17.70 -2.39 18.53
CA ASP A 104 18.55 -3.55 18.79
C ASP A 104 19.79 -3.59 17.87
N LEU A 105 19.89 -2.68 16.90
CA LEU A 105 21.01 -2.61 15.99
C LEU A 105 22.19 -1.85 16.63
N VAL A 106 23.40 -2.41 16.47
CA VAL A 106 24.66 -2.09 17.17
C VAL A 106 24.83 -0.61 17.53
N GLU A 107 24.68 0.34 16.60
CA GLU A 107 24.90 1.75 16.91
C GLU A 107 23.88 2.36 17.88
N VAL A 108 22.62 1.93 17.79
CA VAL A 108 21.54 2.37 18.69
C VAL A 108 21.60 1.61 20.01
N ALA A 109 21.94 0.33 19.96
CA ALA A 109 22.12 -0.51 21.14
C ALA A 109 23.31 -0.07 22.00
N ASP A 110 24.40 0.40 21.39
CA ASP A 110 25.59 0.89 22.09
C ASP A 110 25.39 2.28 22.72
N ASN A 111 24.33 3.01 22.32
CA ASN A 111 23.94 4.30 22.91
C ASN A 111 22.44 4.33 23.30
N PRO A 112 22.01 3.53 24.29
CA PRO A 112 20.60 3.48 24.69
C PRO A 112 20.08 4.86 25.08
N GLY A 113 18.99 5.30 24.45
CA GLY A 113 18.38 6.61 24.67
C GLY A 113 18.85 7.72 23.71
N ALA A 114 19.83 7.45 22.84
CA ALA A 114 20.17 8.38 21.76
C ALA A 114 19.04 8.40 20.71
N SER A 115 18.76 9.60 20.19
CA SER A 115 17.87 9.72 19.03
C SER A 115 18.60 9.31 17.75
N PHE A 116 17.92 8.61 16.87
CA PHE A 116 18.42 8.17 15.57
C PHE A 116 17.47 8.62 14.45
N ILE A 117 18.05 9.06 13.34
CA ILE A 117 17.35 9.35 12.09
C ILE A 117 18.24 8.84 10.95
N GLY A 118 17.65 8.10 10.01
CA GLY A 118 18.37 7.60 8.85
C GLY A 118 17.56 6.61 8.02
N THR A 119 18.22 5.55 7.55
CA THR A 119 17.60 4.48 6.78
C THR A 119 17.94 3.10 7.33
N ILE A 120 17.00 2.18 7.22
CA ILE A 120 17.24 0.74 7.34
C ILE A 120 16.98 0.08 5.98
N GLU A 121 18.01 -0.56 5.43
CA GLU A 121 17.92 -1.38 4.22
C GLU A 121 17.94 -2.86 4.60
N VAL A 122 16.99 -3.63 4.06
CA VAL A 122 16.95 -5.10 4.18
C VAL A 122 17.14 -5.69 2.80
N GLU A 123 18.25 -6.38 2.60
CA GLU A 123 18.57 -7.09 1.37
C GLU A 123 18.42 -8.60 1.57
N ILE A 124 17.69 -9.26 0.69
CA ILE A 124 17.45 -10.70 0.69
C ILE A 124 18.22 -11.32 -0.47
N PHE A 125 19.05 -12.30 -0.17
CA PHE A 125 19.90 -12.99 -1.14
C PHE A 125 19.55 -14.47 -1.20
N SER A 126 19.60 -15.02 -2.41
CA SER A 126 19.34 -16.43 -2.67
C SER A 126 20.13 -16.92 -3.88
N ASN A 127 20.50 -18.21 -3.84
CA ASN A 127 21.05 -18.91 -5.00
C ASN A 127 19.96 -19.45 -5.93
N GLU A 128 18.71 -19.41 -5.48
CA GLU A 128 17.52 -19.71 -6.24
C GLU A 128 16.73 -18.42 -6.53
N ASP A 129 15.95 -18.44 -7.60
CA ASP A 129 15.15 -17.30 -8.02
C ASP A 129 14.06 -16.94 -6.99
N LEU A 130 14.21 -15.75 -6.38
CA LEU A 130 13.30 -15.16 -5.39
C LEU A 130 11.95 -14.76 -6.00
N LYS A 131 11.85 -14.71 -7.34
CA LYS A 131 10.71 -14.22 -8.14
C LYS A 131 10.42 -12.72 -8.04
N PHE A 132 10.84 -12.07 -6.95
CA PHE A 132 10.54 -10.67 -6.67
C PHE A 132 11.82 -9.93 -6.29
N ALA A 133 12.13 -8.84 -7.00
CA ALA A 133 13.14 -7.87 -6.56
C ALA A 133 12.60 -6.93 -5.47
N PHE A 134 11.28 -6.82 -5.37
CA PHE A 134 10.55 -5.95 -4.44
C PHE A 134 9.85 -6.83 -3.39
N PRO A 135 10.48 -7.07 -2.22
CA PRO A 135 9.99 -8.05 -1.26
C PRO A 135 8.79 -7.53 -0.47
N ALA A 136 7.95 -8.42 0.06
CA ALA A 136 6.82 -8.07 0.93
C ALA A 136 7.27 -7.89 2.39
N LEU A 137 8.06 -6.85 2.65
CA LEU A 137 8.49 -6.41 3.98
C LEU A 137 7.59 -5.27 4.44
N PHE A 138 7.41 -5.10 5.75
CA PHE A 138 6.65 -3.99 6.34
C PHE A 138 7.56 -3.13 7.21
N VAL A 139 7.39 -1.82 7.15
CA VAL A 139 7.90 -0.88 8.16
C VAL A 139 6.76 -0.45 9.06
N PHE A 140 7.00 -0.48 10.38
CA PHE A 140 6.07 -0.06 11.41
C PHE A 140 6.67 1.15 12.13
N TYR A 141 5.91 2.23 12.24
CA TYR A 141 6.25 3.35 13.11
C TYR A 141 5.35 3.26 14.34
N GLU A 142 5.97 2.90 15.45
CA GLU A 142 5.31 2.82 16.74
C GLU A 142 5.43 4.14 17.47
N THR A 143 4.32 4.62 18.02
CA THR A 143 4.21 5.85 18.80
C THR A 143 3.43 5.58 20.08
N ALA A 144 3.42 6.55 21.00
CA ALA A 144 2.65 6.44 22.24
C ALA A 144 1.15 6.17 22.02
N ARG A 145 0.57 6.56 20.87
CA ARG A 145 -0.87 6.41 20.58
C ARG A 145 -1.18 5.30 19.59
N GLY A 146 -0.20 4.53 19.15
CA GLY A 146 -0.38 3.34 18.33
C GLY A 146 0.67 3.14 17.24
N ILE A 147 0.34 2.27 16.29
CA ILE A 147 1.21 1.87 15.19
C ILE A 147 0.55 2.21 13.85
N SER A 148 1.34 2.76 12.95
CA SER A 148 1.01 2.84 11.53
C SER A 148 2.10 2.15 10.73
N TYR A 149 1.72 1.49 9.64
CA TYR A 149 2.61 0.65 8.85
C TYR A 149 2.29 0.71 7.38
N VAL A 150 3.32 0.45 6.59
CA VAL A 150 3.20 0.30 5.14
C VAL A 150 4.21 -0.74 4.70
N HIS A 151 3.85 -1.50 3.68
CA HIS A 151 4.77 -2.40 3.05
C HIS A 151 5.87 -1.69 2.25
N THR A 152 6.85 -2.47 1.77
CA THR A 152 7.97 -2.01 0.94
C THR A 152 7.50 -0.97 -0.06
N ASN A 153 8.18 0.17 -0.06
CA ASN A 153 7.79 1.31 -0.85
C ASN A 153 8.99 1.89 -1.62
N GLN A 154 10.21 1.76 -1.11
CA GLN A 154 11.43 2.09 -1.83
C GLN A 154 12.42 0.93 -1.85
N ARG A 155 13.27 0.90 -2.88
CA ARG A 155 14.40 -0.06 -2.96
C ARG A 155 15.52 0.46 -3.86
N ILE A 156 16.71 -0.07 -3.65
CA ILE A 156 17.84 0.15 -4.57
C ILE A 156 17.68 -0.78 -5.77
N TYR A 157 17.94 -0.28 -6.98
CA TYR A 157 17.93 -1.13 -8.17
C TYR A 157 19.00 -2.22 -8.06
N ASN A 158 18.68 -3.42 -8.50
CA ASN A 158 19.59 -4.55 -8.45
C ASN A 158 20.72 -4.43 -9.47
N ASP A 159 20.41 -3.88 -10.65
CA ASP A 159 21.33 -3.82 -11.79
C ASP A 159 20.88 -2.74 -12.82
N PRO A 160 21.70 -2.44 -13.85
CA PRO A 160 21.36 -1.44 -14.86
C PRO A 160 20.11 -1.73 -15.72
N LEU A 161 19.72 -2.99 -15.91
CA LEU A 161 18.50 -3.35 -16.65
C LEU A 161 17.27 -3.09 -15.79
N ASP A 162 17.34 -3.44 -14.51
CA ASP A 162 16.31 -3.12 -13.52
C ASP A 162 16.08 -1.60 -13.42
N ARG A 163 17.17 -0.82 -13.30
CA ARG A 163 17.12 0.65 -13.34
C ARG A 163 16.48 1.19 -14.61
N ARG A 164 16.91 0.71 -15.78
CA ARG A 164 16.37 1.16 -17.08
C ARG A 164 14.85 0.97 -17.17
N ARG A 165 14.31 -0.06 -16.51
CA ARG A 165 12.87 -0.32 -16.44
C ARG A 165 12.16 0.61 -15.45
N GLY A 166 12.75 0.84 -14.27
CA GLY A 166 12.12 1.65 -13.22
C GLY A 166 12.17 3.16 -13.43
N ASP A 167 13.31 3.68 -13.90
CA ASP A 167 13.58 5.12 -13.97
C ASP A 167 12.50 5.95 -14.70
N PRO A 168 11.87 5.48 -15.81
CA PRO A 168 10.84 6.25 -16.50
C PRO A 168 9.64 6.65 -15.63
N PHE A 169 9.32 5.88 -14.59
CA PHE A 169 8.18 6.14 -13.70
C PHE A 169 8.60 6.91 -12.44
N ASN A 170 9.90 6.92 -12.14
CA ASN A 170 10.42 7.25 -10.82
C ASN A 170 10.35 8.74 -10.45
N ARG A 171 10.41 9.61 -11.47
CA ARG A 171 10.66 11.05 -11.34
C ARG A 171 9.55 11.80 -10.59
N ARG A 172 8.28 11.46 -10.81
CA ARG A 172 7.12 12.16 -10.24
C ARG A 172 6.28 11.24 -9.37
N GLN A 173 6.11 11.64 -8.11
CA GLN A 173 5.39 10.90 -7.08
C GLN A 173 4.21 11.72 -6.56
N THR A 174 3.08 11.09 -6.26
CA THR A 174 1.81 11.76 -5.94
C THR A 174 0.83 10.81 -5.25
N GLY A 175 -0.43 11.20 -5.10
CA GLY A 175 -1.53 10.29 -4.75
C GLY A 175 -1.64 9.96 -3.26
N PHE A 176 -1.41 10.96 -2.42
CA PHE A 176 -1.65 10.92 -0.98
C PHE A 176 -2.27 12.23 -0.51
N ASP A 177 -3.02 12.17 0.58
CA ASP A 177 -3.69 13.33 1.17
C ASP A 177 -2.71 14.24 1.91
N VAL A 178 -2.97 15.54 1.81
CA VAL A 178 -2.22 16.61 2.48
C VAL A 178 -3.21 17.54 3.14
N HIS A 179 -3.12 17.70 4.46
CA HIS A 179 -3.94 18.62 5.23
C HIS A 179 -3.16 19.16 6.42
N CYS A 180 -3.41 20.42 6.77
CA CYS A 180 -2.72 21.14 7.86
C CYS A 180 -3.68 21.51 9.01
N GLN A 181 -4.92 21.02 8.96
CA GLN A 181 -5.96 21.29 9.95
C GLN A 181 -5.58 20.71 11.33
N ASN A 182 -6.07 21.32 12.41
CA ASN A 182 -5.91 20.81 13.79
C ASN A 182 -4.44 20.58 14.21
N GLY A 183 -3.49 21.26 13.57
CA GLY A 183 -2.07 21.14 13.84
C GLY A 183 -1.42 19.86 13.29
N THR A 184 -2.04 19.21 12.30
CA THR A 184 -1.40 18.11 11.58
C THR A 184 -0.21 18.58 10.76
N LYS A 185 0.84 17.74 10.71
CA LYS A 185 2.10 18.01 10.01
C LYS A 185 2.30 16.99 8.89
N PRO A 186 1.83 17.27 7.66
CA PRO A 186 2.05 16.40 6.52
C PRO A 186 3.54 16.33 6.17
N PHE A 187 4.03 15.16 5.79
CA PHE A 187 5.45 14.96 5.47
C PHE A 187 5.65 13.97 4.32
N VAL A 188 6.86 14.01 3.76
CA VAL A 188 7.39 12.98 2.87
C VAL A 188 8.79 12.61 3.36
N PHE A 189 9.05 11.31 3.53
CA PHE A 189 10.41 10.81 3.75
C PHE A 189 11.10 10.61 2.40
N VAL A 190 12.22 11.30 2.23
CA VAL A 190 13.05 11.27 1.04
C VAL A 190 14.29 10.46 1.36
N ILE A 191 14.50 9.38 0.62
CA ILE A 191 15.69 8.53 0.70
C ILE A 191 16.38 8.59 -0.65
N ASN A 192 17.65 9.00 -0.69
CA ASN A 192 18.44 8.96 -1.91
C ASN A 192 18.95 7.54 -2.20
N GLY A 193 19.23 7.22 -3.45
CA GLY A 193 19.90 5.96 -3.79
C GLY A 193 21.42 6.07 -3.67
N SER A 194 22.14 5.17 -4.34
CA SER A 194 23.60 5.07 -4.21
C SER A 194 24.39 6.16 -4.95
N GLU A 195 23.71 7.04 -5.70
CA GLU A 195 24.35 8.11 -6.47
C GLU A 195 24.13 9.45 -5.75
N PRO A 196 25.18 10.26 -5.54
CA PRO A 196 25.01 11.57 -4.91
C PRO A 196 24.21 12.52 -5.81
N VAL A 197 23.40 13.38 -5.19
CA VAL A 197 22.66 14.46 -5.86
C VAL A 197 23.08 15.78 -5.22
N PRO A 198 24.02 16.53 -5.81
CA PRO A 198 24.43 17.83 -5.29
C PRO A 198 23.33 18.87 -5.50
N ASP A 199 23.19 19.79 -4.54
CA ASP A 199 22.20 20.89 -4.56
C ASP A 199 20.78 20.42 -4.96
N ALA A 200 20.36 19.31 -4.37
CA ALA A 200 19.08 18.69 -4.70
C ALA A 200 17.93 19.64 -4.37
N THR A 201 16.96 19.67 -5.26
CA THR A 201 15.80 20.54 -5.17
C THR A 201 14.53 19.75 -5.48
N ALA A 202 13.50 19.94 -4.66
CA ALA A 202 12.18 19.37 -4.84
C ALA A 202 11.26 20.36 -5.55
N ASP A 203 10.63 19.94 -6.64
CA ASP A 203 9.51 20.68 -7.24
C ASP A 203 8.20 20.11 -6.67
N VAL A 204 7.50 20.94 -5.89
CA VAL A 204 6.26 20.58 -5.18
C VAL A 204 5.09 21.30 -5.83
N THR A 205 4.10 20.54 -6.30
CA THR A 205 2.85 21.08 -6.83
C THR A 205 1.67 20.58 -6.01
N LEU A 206 1.02 21.47 -5.26
CA LEU A 206 -0.17 21.17 -4.47
C LEU A 206 -1.45 21.49 -5.23
N PHE A 207 -2.48 20.71 -4.95
CA PHE A 207 -3.85 20.91 -5.41
C PHE A 207 -4.78 20.91 -4.20
N ASN A 208 -5.65 21.92 -4.09
CA ASN A 208 -6.66 21.96 -3.04
C ASN A 208 -7.97 21.28 -3.49
N GLN A 209 -8.94 21.16 -2.58
CA GLN A 209 -10.21 20.45 -2.84
C GLN A 209 -11.03 20.99 -4.03
N ILE A 210 -10.85 22.25 -4.42
CA ILE A 210 -11.54 22.87 -5.57
C ILE A 210 -10.69 22.88 -6.85
N GLY A 211 -9.53 22.21 -6.85
CA GLY A 211 -8.67 22.06 -8.02
C GLY A 211 -7.75 23.25 -8.32
N ARG A 212 -7.63 24.22 -7.41
CA ARG A 212 -6.60 25.26 -7.56
C ARG A 212 -5.22 24.63 -7.39
N LYS A 213 -4.22 25.21 -8.05
CA LYS A 213 -2.83 24.75 -8.04
C LYS A 213 -1.92 25.76 -7.35
N MET A 214 -0.98 25.28 -6.55
CA MET A 214 0.17 26.03 -6.03
C MET A 214 1.45 25.27 -6.32
N THR A 215 2.49 25.96 -6.81
CA THR A 215 3.81 25.35 -7.04
C THR A 215 4.86 26.05 -6.20
N ARG A 216 5.78 25.26 -5.64
CA ARG A 216 6.92 25.69 -4.85
C ARG A 216 8.14 24.87 -5.23
N ARG A 217 9.31 25.49 -5.07
CA ARG A 217 10.60 24.85 -5.23
C ARG A 217 11.30 24.88 -3.88
N VAL A 218 11.70 23.72 -3.39
CA VAL A 218 12.27 23.55 -2.04
C VAL A 218 13.67 22.99 -2.15
N ALA A 219 14.66 23.71 -1.60
CA ALA A 219 16.02 23.22 -1.55
C ALA A 219 16.13 22.11 -0.49
N LEU A 220 16.72 20.97 -0.86
CA LEU A 220 17.08 19.87 0.03
C LEU A 220 18.59 19.86 0.36
N GLY A 221 19.38 20.65 -0.37
CA GLY A 221 20.83 20.69 -0.29
C GLY A 221 21.47 19.42 -0.87
N ASP A 222 22.70 19.15 -0.49
CA ASP A 222 23.38 17.94 -0.95
C ASP A 222 22.75 16.68 -0.36
N LEU A 223 22.47 15.72 -1.25
CA LEU A 223 22.05 14.36 -0.88
C LEU A 223 23.19 13.39 -1.23
N PRO A 224 24.05 13.04 -0.26
CA PRO A 224 25.01 11.95 -0.43
C PRO A 224 24.32 10.60 -0.75
N PRO A 225 25.09 9.57 -1.15
CA PRO A 225 24.56 8.22 -1.33
C PRO A 225 23.80 7.76 -0.08
N PHE A 226 22.58 7.24 -0.27
CA PHE A 226 21.71 6.72 0.79
C PHE A 226 21.28 7.73 1.86
N ALA A 227 21.50 9.02 1.65
CA ALA A 227 21.07 10.06 2.59
C ALA A 227 19.55 10.08 2.75
N ALA A 228 19.10 10.44 3.95
CA ALA A 228 17.69 10.52 4.30
C ALA A 228 17.31 11.93 4.76
N ARG A 229 16.15 12.42 4.31
CA ARG A 229 15.59 13.71 4.70
C ARG A 229 14.09 13.58 4.95
N ARG A 230 13.61 14.33 5.92
CA ARG A 230 12.18 14.57 6.10
C ARG A 230 11.82 15.90 5.46
N LEU A 231 10.94 15.87 4.47
CA LEU A 231 10.34 17.07 3.89
C LEU A 231 9.03 17.36 4.64
N ALA A 232 9.04 18.36 5.52
CA ALA A 232 7.84 18.86 6.20
C ALA A 232 7.03 19.74 5.23
N ILE A 233 5.84 19.28 4.86
CA ILE A 233 5.04 19.91 3.80
C ILE A 233 4.34 21.18 4.31
N ASP A 234 3.95 21.21 5.58
CA ASP A 234 3.39 22.39 6.24
C ASP A 234 4.37 23.55 6.39
N GLU A 235 5.67 23.27 6.46
CA GLU A 235 6.73 24.28 6.57
C GLU A 235 7.04 24.96 5.22
N ILE A 236 6.52 24.45 4.11
CA ILE A 236 6.68 25.07 2.79
C ILE A 236 5.83 26.35 2.73
N GLU A 237 6.47 27.46 2.34
CA GLU A 237 5.86 28.79 2.34
C GLU A 237 4.49 28.83 1.63
N GLY A 238 3.45 29.17 2.40
CA GLY A 238 2.09 29.36 1.91
C GLY A 238 1.24 28.09 1.84
N VAL A 239 1.77 26.90 2.16
CA VAL A 239 1.00 25.64 2.12
C VAL A 239 -0.19 25.65 3.05
N SER A 240 0.01 25.95 4.34
CA SER A 240 -1.10 25.96 5.30
C SER A 240 -2.19 26.97 4.93
N THR A 241 -1.82 28.14 4.42
CA THR A 241 -2.78 29.15 3.95
C THR A 241 -3.51 28.71 2.68
N PHE A 242 -2.82 28.02 1.78
CA PHE A 242 -3.39 27.55 0.51
C PHE A 242 -4.42 26.43 0.71
N LEU A 243 -4.14 25.51 1.64
CA LEU A 243 -5.05 24.41 1.99
C LEU A 243 -6.15 24.87 2.96
N GLY A 244 -5.85 25.77 3.89
CA GLY A 244 -6.79 26.17 4.94
C GLY A 244 -7.18 24.98 5.80
N GLU A 245 -8.49 24.79 6.00
CA GLU A 245 -9.06 23.65 6.73
C GLU A 245 -9.34 22.44 5.83
N ASP A 246 -9.07 22.56 4.52
CA ASP A 246 -9.42 21.56 3.53
C ASP A 246 -8.30 20.55 3.28
N ILE A 247 -8.67 19.40 2.72
CA ILE A 247 -7.74 18.39 2.25
C ILE A 247 -7.35 18.67 0.80
N GLY A 248 -6.07 18.44 0.49
CA GLY A 248 -5.53 18.45 -0.87
C GLY A 248 -4.67 17.22 -1.16
N PHE A 249 -3.98 17.25 -2.28
CA PHE A 249 -2.88 16.34 -2.58
C PHE A 249 -1.73 17.11 -3.22
N LEU A 250 -0.57 16.46 -3.35
CA LEU A 250 0.57 17.04 -4.01
C LEU A 250 1.21 16.11 -5.03
N LYS A 251 1.91 16.70 -5.99
CA LYS A 251 2.90 16.07 -6.85
C LYS A 251 4.28 16.53 -6.41
N LEU A 252 5.17 15.57 -6.21
CA LEU A 252 6.56 15.77 -5.83
C LEU A 252 7.46 15.27 -6.95
N GLU A 253 8.35 16.13 -7.43
CA GLU A 253 9.36 15.78 -8.41
C GLU A 253 10.76 15.96 -7.80
N LEU A 254 11.56 14.89 -7.86
CA LEU A 254 12.90 14.83 -7.28
C LEU A 254 13.85 14.05 -8.20
N PRO A 255 15.09 14.54 -8.42
CA PRO A 255 16.06 13.88 -9.30
C PRO A 255 16.91 12.84 -8.55
N LEU A 256 16.27 11.89 -7.86
CA LEU A 256 16.98 10.87 -7.08
C LEU A 256 17.65 9.83 -8.00
N GLY A 257 18.88 9.46 -7.68
CA GLY A 257 19.69 8.53 -8.48
C GLY A 257 19.69 7.11 -7.92
N ASN A 258 19.66 6.11 -8.81
CA ASN A 258 19.76 4.68 -8.49
C ASN A 258 18.84 4.16 -7.35
N ILE A 259 17.58 4.61 -7.33
CA ILE A 259 16.56 4.16 -6.38
C ILE A 259 15.22 4.05 -7.08
N PHE A 260 14.41 3.07 -6.71
CA PHE A 260 13.00 2.96 -7.08
C PHE A 260 12.14 3.60 -5.98
N ASN A 261 11.31 4.57 -6.34
CA ASN A 261 10.54 5.41 -5.43
C ASN A 261 9.05 5.02 -5.43
N ARG A 262 8.54 4.75 -4.23
CA ARG A 262 7.21 5.10 -3.75
C ARG A 262 7.47 5.68 -2.37
N PHE A 263 7.55 7.00 -2.23
CA PHE A 263 7.98 7.62 -0.99
C PHE A 263 7.08 7.21 0.17
N THR A 264 7.66 6.97 1.34
CA THR A 264 6.85 6.97 2.57
C THR A 264 6.35 8.38 2.80
N CYS A 265 5.04 8.55 2.92
CA CYS A 265 4.42 9.84 3.15
C CYS A 265 3.27 9.70 4.13
N GLY A 266 2.81 10.81 4.69
CA GLY A 266 1.79 10.73 5.71
C GLY A 266 1.57 12.04 6.45
N THR A 267 1.00 11.90 7.64
CA THR A 267 0.66 13.02 8.50
C THR A 267 0.97 12.67 9.94
N GLU A 268 1.61 13.60 10.64
CA GLU A 268 1.94 13.49 12.06
C GLU A 268 1.04 14.41 12.88
N SER A 269 0.69 14.02 14.10
CA SER A 269 -0.01 14.90 15.04
C SER A 269 0.90 16.05 15.49
N LYS A 270 0.31 17.15 15.94
CA LYS A 270 1.08 18.32 16.41
C LYS A 270 2.09 17.96 17.50
N SER A 271 1.69 17.07 18.41
CA SER A 271 2.47 16.57 19.54
C SER A 271 3.53 15.54 19.13
N GLY A 272 3.44 14.94 17.94
CA GLY A 272 4.29 13.84 17.51
C GLY A 272 3.94 12.48 18.15
N ASP A 273 2.84 12.42 18.90
CA ASP A 273 2.37 11.22 19.61
C ASP A 273 1.64 10.21 18.70
N TRP A 274 1.36 10.59 17.45
CA TRP A 274 0.78 9.75 16.41
C TRP A 274 1.34 10.11 15.04
N ILE A 275 1.51 9.10 14.21
CA ILE A 275 1.84 9.22 12.80
C ILE A 275 0.96 8.28 11.98
N GLY A 276 0.30 8.81 10.95
CA GLY A 276 -0.35 8.01 9.92
C GLY A 276 0.54 7.97 8.68
N ILE A 277 0.86 6.78 8.17
CA ILE A 277 1.70 6.60 6.98
C ILE A 277 0.97 5.90 5.85
N THR A 278 1.46 6.15 4.64
CA THR A 278 1.16 5.44 3.40
C THR A 278 2.40 5.53 2.48
N HIS A 279 2.27 5.12 1.23
CA HIS A 279 3.28 5.39 0.21
C HIS A 279 2.70 6.19 -0.96
N SER A 280 3.55 6.91 -1.69
CA SER A 280 3.13 7.60 -2.91
C SER A 280 2.88 6.64 -4.09
N TYR A 281 2.27 7.17 -5.14
CA TYR A 281 2.13 6.57 -6.46
C TYR A 281 2.93 7.32 -7.50
N PHE A 282 3.21 6.63 -8.61
CA PHE A 282 3.71 7.25 -9.83
C PHE A 282 2.66 8.19 -10.43
N ASP A 283 3.11 9.34 -10.94
CA ASP A 283 2.27 10.24 -11.74
C ASP A 283 2.20 9.74 -13.19
N CYS A 284 1.07 9.16 -13.59
CA CYS A 284 0.95 8.46 -14.86
C CYS A 284 0.29 9.27 -15.98
N LEU A 285 0.16 10.59 -15.84
CA LEU A 285 -0.54 11.44 -16.81
C LEU A 285 0.06 11.37 -18.23
N GLU A 286 1.35 11.11 -18.34
CA GLU A 286 2.08 11.06 -19.61
C GLU A 286 2.07 9.67 -20.25
N HIS A 287 1.46 8.67 -19.59
CA HIS A 287 1.36 7.30 -20.12
C HIS A 287 -0.01 7.07 -20.77
N GLY A 288 0.00 6.47 -21.97
CA GLY A 288 -1.18 6.26 -22.81
C GLY A 288 -1.68 4.82 -22.85
N ASP A 289 -1.69 4.12 -21.71
CA ASP A 289 -2.03 2.69 -21.67
C ASP A 289 -3.47 2.46 -21.22
N TYR A 290 -4.28 1.92 -22.11
CA TYR A 290 -5.70 1.67 -21.89
C TYR A 290 -6.11 0.23 -22.25
N TYR A 291 -7.11 -0.26 -21.55
CA TYR A 291 -7.99 -1.31 -22.07
C TYR A 291 -9.18 -0.67 -22.78
N GLY A 292 -9.56 -1.24 -23.93
CA GLY A 292 -10.84 -0.94 -24.54
C GLY A 292 -11.98 -1.52 -23.70
N SER A 293 -13.05 -0.77 -23.47
CA SER A 293 -14.22 -1.25 -22.73
C SER A 293 -14.86 -2.49 -23.36
N SER A 294 -14.77 -2.61 -24.70
CA SER A 294 -15.21 -3.77 -25.47
C SER A 294 -14.35 -5.03 -25.28
N ALA A 295 -13.21 -4.94 -24.59
CA ALA A 295 -12.39 -6.10 -24.28
C ALA A 295 -13.04 -7.04 -23.24
N PHE A 296 -14.07 -6.56 -22.55
CA PHE A 296 -14.77 -7.31 -21.50
C PHE A 296 -16.17 -7.70 -21.97
N GLY A 297 -16.60 -8.92 -21.63
CA GLY A 297 -17.94 -9.41 -21.95
C GLY A 297 -19.04 -8.62 -21.21
N PRO A 298 -20.28 -8.64 -21.71
CA PRO A 298 -21.39 -7.88 -21.12
C PRO A 298 -21.71 -8.30 -19.67
N ASP A 299 -21.38 -9.54 -19.29
CA ASP A 299 -21.65 -10.11 -17.97
C ASP A 299 -20.48 -9.96 -16.98
N VAL A 300 -19.49 -9.13 -17.33
CA VAL A 300 -18.29 -8.88 -16.51
C VAL A 300 -18.28 -7.43 -16.05
N HIS A 301 -17.87 -7.20 -14.80
CA HIS A 301 -17.48 -5.89 -14.30
C HIS A 301 -16.06 -5.57 -14.80
N PRO A 302 -15.85 -4.57 -15.68
CA PRO A 302 -14.52 -4.30 -16.25
C PRO A 302 -13.47 -3.99 -15.20
N CYS A 303 -13.85 -3.17 -14.21
CA CYS A 303 -13.00 -2.81 -13.09
C CYS A 303 -13.82 -2.38 -11.88
N PHE A 304 -13.35 -2.71 -10.67
CA PHE A 304 -14.07 -2.44 -9.43
C PHE A 304 -13.16 -2.37 -8.19
N VAL A 305 -13.67 -1.71 -7.14
CA VAL A 305 -13.04 -1.61 -5.82
C VAL A 305 -13.95 -2.27 -4.78
N PRO A 306 -13.59 -3.43 -4.22
CA PRO A 306 -14.29 -4.02 -3.09
C PRO A 306 -13.94 -3.25 -1.80
N VAL A 307 -14.94 -2.97 -0.98
CA VAL A 307 -14.78 -2.24 0.28
C VAL A 307 -15.57 -2.93 1.38
N ASN A 308 -14.89 -3.37 2.42
CA ASN A 308 -15.53 -3.84 3.64
C ASN A 308 -15.91 -2.62 4.48
N LEU A 309 -17.20 -2.43 4.75
CA LEU A 309 -17.66 -1.45 5.72
C LEU A 309 -17.57 -2.07 7.12
N ILE A 310 -16.94 -1.36 8.06
CA ILE A 310 -16.79 -1.79 9.46
C ILE A 310 -17.71 -0.92 10.32
N GLU A 311 -18.46 -1.55 11.23
CA GLU A 311 -19.33 -0.84 12.16
C GLU A 311 -18.53 0.09 13.08
N GLY A 312 -19.02 1.33 13.27
CA GLY A 312 -18.34 2.34 14.09
C GLY A 312 -17.20 3.10 13.41
N PHE A 313 -16.84 2.77 12.16
CA PHE A 313 -15.79 3.44 11.40
C PHE A 313 -16.36 4.23 10.22
N GLU A 314 -15.77 5.38 9.97
CA GLU A 314 -15.92 6.13 8.73
C GLU A 314 -15.02 5.47 7.66
N THR A 315 -15.49 5.46 6.41
CA THR A 315 -14.81 4.76 5.32
C THR A 315 -14.88 5.57 4.04
N GLU A 316 -13.72 5.96 3.54
CA GLU A 316 -13.59 6.75 2.31
C GLU A 316 -12.81 6.00 1.24
N VAL A 317 -13.22 6.15 -0.01
CA VAL A 317 -12.41 5.78 -1.18
C VAL A 317 -12.07 7.04 -1.95
N ILE A 318 -10.78 7.22 -2.25
CA ILE A 318 -10.23 8.43 -2.86
C ILE A 318 -9.52 8.06 -4.15
N PHE A 319 -9.98 8.61 -5.26
CA PHE A 319 -9.27 8.54 -6.53
C PHE A 319 -8.53 9.85 -6.78
N TYR A 320 -7.23 9.74 -7.05
CA TYR A 320 -6.38 10.88 -7.38
C TYR A 320 -6.27 11.03 -8.90
N PRO A 321 -6.31 12.26 -9.47
CA PRO A 321 -6.22 12.47 -10.91
C PRO A 321 -4.76 12.37 -11.40
N ILE A 322 -4.24 11.15 -11.39
CA ILE A 322 -2.82 10.82 -11.60
C ILE A 322 -2.63 9.71 -12.64
N MET A 323 -3.65 9.43 -13.44
CA MET A 323 -3.69 8.26 -14.33
C MET A 323 -3.70 8.68 -15.80
N ALA A 324 -3.57 7.70 -16.70
CA ALA A 324 -3.76 7.94 -18.13
C ALA A 324 -5.11 8.68 -18.38
N PRO A 325 -5.13 9.77 -19.18
CA PRO A 325 -6.32 10.60 -19.39
C PRO A 325 -7.56 9.82 -19.89
N ALA A 326 -8.61 9.78 -19.07
CA ALA A 326 -9.89 9.15 -19.35
C ALA A 326 -11.01 9.77 -18.49
N ASN A 327 -12.26 9.51 -18.89
CA ASN A 327 -13.46 9.87 -18.12
C ASN A 327 -14.13 8.61 -17.59
N LEU A 328 -14.20 8.48 -16.27
CA LEU A 328 -14.73 7.29 -15.61
C LEU A 328 -16.06 7.58 -14.92
N ARG A 329 -17.07 6.75 -15.17
CA ARG A 329 -18.32 6.72 -14.40
C ARG A 329 -18.20 5.70 -13.28
N MET A 330 -18.70 6.07 -12.11
CA MET A 330 -18.67 5.20 -10.94
C MET A 330 -20.06 4.98 -10.36
N ARG A 331 -20.29 3.77 -9.86
CA ARG A 331 -21.52 3.38 -9.16
C ARG A 331 -21.15 2.61 -7.90
N LEU A 332 -21.84 2.87 -6.79
CA LEU A 332 -21.71 2.08 -5.57
C LEU A 332 -22.73 0.95 -5.58
N ALA A 333 -22.27 -0.29 -5.75
CA ALA A 333 -23.06 -1.49 -5.56
C ALA A 333 -23.09 -1.85 -4.08
N CYS A 334 -24.30 -2.08 -3.57
CA CYS A 334 -24.57 -2.47 -2.19
C CYS A 334 -25.12 -3.90 -2.19
N PHE A 335 -24.59 -4.73 -1.31
CA PHE A 335 -25.01 -6.12 -1.17
C PHE A 335 -25.66 -6.37 0.19
N GLU A 336 -26.57 -7.32 0.24
CA GLU A 336 -27.04 -7.91 1.49
C GLU A 336 -25.96 -8.79 2.12
N PRO A 337 -26.05 -9.14 3.42
CA PRO A 337 -25.10 -10.04 4.07
C PRO A 337 -24.95 -11.42 3.40
N ASP A 338 -25.96 -11.85 2.63
CA ASP A 338 -25.96 -13.10 1.86
C ASP A 338 -25.45 -12.94 0.40
N GLY A 339 -25.03 -11.74 0.01
CA GLY A 339 -24.45 -11.45 -1.31
C GLY A 339 -25.45 -11.09 -2.40
N ARG A 340 -26.76 -11.04 -2.08
CA ARG A 340 -27.77 -10.55 -3.02
C ARG A 340 -27.62 -9.04 -3.24
N PRO A 341 -27.80 -8.52 -4.47
CA PRO A 341 -27.81 -7.08 -4.70
C PRO A 341 -28.94 -6.40 -3.93
N ARG A 342 -28.58 -5.38 -3.15
CA ARG A 342 -29.53 -4.56 -2.38
C ARG A 342 -29.87 -3.25 -3.07
N ALA A 343 -28.85 -2.55 -3.56
CA ALA A 343 -29.00 -1.26 -4.23
C ALA A 343 -27.81 -0.98 -5.16
N THR A 344 -28.01 -0.09 -6.12
CA THR A 344 -26.91 0.50 -6.92
C THR A 344 -27.11 2.00 -6.97
N ILE A 345 -26.13 2.74 -6.45
CA ILE A 345 -26.16 4.19 -6.34
C ILE A 345 -25.24 4.78 -7.41
N LYS A 346 -25.76 5.72 -8.21
CA LYS A 346 -24.92 6.48 -9.15
C LYS A 346 -24.12 7.51 -8.37
N LEU A 347 -22.80 7.51 -8.56
CA LEU A 347 -21.93 8.52 -7.95
C LEU A 347 -21.90 9.81 -8.81
N PRO A 348 -21.63 10.99 -8.22
CA PRO A 348 -21.68 12.26 -8.95
C PRO A 348 -20.64 12.36 -10.07
N GLY A 349 -21.03 12.92 -11.22
CA GLY A 349 -20.13 13.26 -12.34
C GLY A 349 -19.35 12.09 -12.96
N PRO A 350 -18.65 12.31 -14.08
CA PRO A 350 -17.48 11.52 -14.41
C PRO A 350 -16.28 11.99 -13.59
N PHE A 351 -15.41 11.05 -13.24
CA PHE A 351 -14.09 11.32 -12.72
C PHE A 351 -13.11 11.53 -13.88
N GLU A 352 -12.58 12.74 -14.00
CA GLU A 352 -11.49 13.08 -14.92
C GLU A 352 -10.15 12.60 -14.35
N THR A 353 -9.60 11.53 -14.89
CA THR A 353 -8.40 10.87 -14.32
C THR A 353 -7.11 11.69 -14.44
N SER A 354 -7.14 12.76 -15.24
CA SER A 354 -6.03 13.71 -15.43
C SER A 354 -6.37 15.15 -15.02
N GLY A 355 -7.47 15.33 -14.27
CA GLY A 355 -7.89 16.63 -13.75
C GLY A 355 -7.04 17.15 -12.58
N SER A 356 -7.62 18.09 -11.83
CA SER A 356 -6.99 18.72 -10.65
C SER A 356 -7.71 18.44 -9.34
N ILE A 357 -8.81 17.70 -9.40
CA ILE A 357 -9.72 17.45 -8.27
C ILE A 357 -9.70 15.96 -7.92
N GLN A 358 -9.57 15.65 -6.63
CA GLN A 358 -9.74 14.28 -6.13
C GLN A 358 -11.21 13.87 -6.19
N PHE A 359 -11.47 12.60 -6.51
CA PHE A 359 -12.81 12.03 -6.38
C PHE A 359 -12.92 11.26 -5.07
N ARG A 360 -13.53 11.89 -4.05
CA ARG A 360 -13.71 11.31 -2.71
C ARG A 360 -15.11 10.75 -2.54
N ILE A 361 -15.19 9.54 -1.99
CA ILE A 361 -16.45 8.83 -1.74
C ILE A 361 -16.46 8.42 -0.27
N ASP A 362 -17.15 9.19 0.58
CA ASP A 362 -17.55 8.72 1.91
C ASP A 362 -18.76 7.78 1.74
N LEU A 363 -18.54 6.49 2.00
CA LEU A 363 -19.55 5.46 1.80
C LEU A 363 -20.79 5.72 2.67
N ARG A 364 -20.63 6.09 3.94
CA ARG A 364 -21.76 6.27 4.86
C ARG A 364 -22.56 7.51 4.48
N SER A 365 -21.90 8.60 4.13
CA SER A 365 -22.57 9.82 3.64
C SER A 365 -23.32 9.56 2.33
N VAL A 366 -22.74 8.81 1.40
CA VAL A 366 -23.40 8.43 0.15
C VAL A 366 -24.63 7.56 0.40
N LEU A 367 -24.52 6.55 1.26
CA LEU A 367 -25.62 5.66 1.63
C LEU A 367 -26.76 6.43 2.30
N ALA A 368 -26.44 7.26 3.30
CA ALA A 368 -27.41 8.08 4.03
C ALA A 368 -28.18 9.04 3.10
N LYS A 369 -27.47 9.73 2.19
CA LYS A 369 -28.08 10.64 1.20
C LYS A 369 -29.10 9.95 0.30
N HIS A 370 -28.94 8.65 0.05
CA HIS A 370 -29.83 7.86 -0.80
C HIS A 370 -30.83 7.01 0.01
N GLY A 371 -30.90 7.19 1.33
CA GLY A 371 -31.80 6.42 2.20
C GLY A 371 -31.47 4.93 2.26
N VAL A 372 -30.23 4.53 1.92
CA VAL A 372 -29.78 3.14 2.02
C VAL A 372 -29.13 2.92 3.38
N ARG A 373 -29.60 1.92 4.12
CA ARG A 373 -29.03 1.57 5.43
C ARG A 373 -27.58 1.09 5.27
N ALA A 374 -26.66 1.71 6.00
CA ALA A 374 -25.31 1.21 6.13
C ALA A 374 -25.29 -0.04 7.03
N THR A 375 -24.82 -1.16 6.49
CA THR A 375 -24.60 -2.43 7.19
C THR A 375 -23.13 -2.82 7.07
N SER A 376 -22.57 -3.43 8.11
CA SER A 376 -21.25 -4.09 8.04
C SER A 376 -21.28 -5.16 6.93
N GLY A 377 -20.20 -5.28 6.17
CA GLY A 377 -20.10 -6.21 5.03
C GLY A 377 -19.53 -5.57 3.77
N LEU A 378 -19.71 -6.22 2.62
CA LEU A 378 -19.12 -5.81 1.35
C LEU A 378 -19.96 -4.76 0.61
N TYR A 379 -19.26 -3.78 0.06
CA TYR A 379 -19.72 -2.87 -0.99
C TYR A 379 -18.72 -2.91 -2.13
N ALA A 380 -19.12 -2.48 -3.33
CA ALA A 380 -18.19 -2.35 -4.45
C ALA A 380 -18.41 -1.06 -5.22
N ILE A 381 -17.34 -0.32 -5.49
CA ILE A 381 -17.37 0.77 -6.48
C ILE A 381 -17.12 0.15 -7.84
N LEU A 382 -18.15 0.13 -8.67
CA LEU A 382 -18.10 -0.33 -10.06
C LEU A 382 -17.69 0.84 -10.95
N ILE A 383 -16.69 0.63 -11.79
CA ILE A 383 -16.10 1.69 -12.62
C ILE A 383 -16.24 1.30 -14.10
N GLU A 384 -16.73 2.24 -14.90
CA GLU A 384 -16.91 2.12 -16.34
C GLU A 384 -16.34 3.35 -17.04
N SER A 385 -15.94 3.20 -18.30
CA SER A 385 -15.48 4.32 -19.11
C SER A 385 -16.65 5.00 -19.84
N GLU A 386 -16.62 6.33 -19.95
CA GLU A 386 -17.53 7.09 -20.82
C GLU A 386 -17.10 7.07 -22.30
N ASP A 387 -15.81 7.01 -22.56
CA ASP A 387 -15.19 7.17 -23.88
C ASP A 387 -14.64 5.86 -24.46
N GLY A 388 -14.93 4.74 -23.81
CA GLY A 388 -14.48 3.41 -24.19
C GLY A 388 -13.04 3.07 -23.76
N ARG A 389 -12.33 3.98 -23.07
CA ARG A 389 -10.97 3.79 -22.60
C ARG A 389 -10.92 3.68 -21.08
N ILE A 390 -10.34 2.59 -20.58
CA ILE A 390 -10.09 2.38 -19.15
C ILE A 390 -8.57 2.36 -18.93
N PRO A 391 -8.00 3.25 -18.11
CA PRO A 391 -6.58 3.19 -17.77
C PRO A 391 -6.20 1.80 -17.26
N THR A 392 -5.08 1.27 -17.75
CA THR A 392 -4.59 -0.08 -17.35
C THR A 392 -4.29 -0.20 -15.85
N ARG A 393 -4.08 0.94 -15.17
CA ARG A 393 -4.04 1.03 -13.72
C ARG A 393 -4.81 2.25 -13.24
N ILE A 394 -5.65 2.02 -12.24
CA ILE A 394 -6.40 3.05 -11.52
C ILE A 394 -6.01 2.87 -10.05
N SER A 395 -5.31 3.85 -9.48
CA SER A 395 -4.89 3.84 -8.07
C SER A 395 -5.90 4.56 -7.20
N PHE A 396 -6.07 4.10 -5.95
CA PHE A 396 -6.95 4.75 -4.98
C PHE A 396 -6.42 4.58 -3.55
N GLY A 397 -6.71 5.57 -2.71
CA GLY A 397 -6.57 5.43 -1.26
C GLY A 397 -7.88 4.91 -0.65
N LEU A 398 -7.78 3.92 0.24
CA LEU A 398 -8.88 3.44 1.06
C LEU A 398 -8.61 3.82 2.51
N ASN A 399 -9.45 4.71 3.05
CA ASN A 399 -9.26 5.23 4.39
C ASN A 399 -10.28 4.62 5.35
N TYR A 400 -9.79 4.25 6.53
CA TYR A 400 -10.60 3.94 7.70
C TYR A 400 -10.19 4.86 8.84
N HIS A 401 -11.16 5.50 9.48
CA HIS A 401 -10.93 6.30 10.68
C HIS A 401 -12.05 6.14 11.69
N SER A 402 -11.68 6.25 12.96
CA SER A 402 -12.65 6.51 14.02
C SER A 402 -13.05 7.98 13.99
N SER A 403 -14.28 8.28 14.41
CA SER A 403 -14.83 9.63 14.31
C SER A 403 -13.93 10.66 15.02
N GLY A 404 -13.56 11.71 14.28
CA GLY A 404 -12.71 12.81 14.76
C GLY A 404 -11.22 12.46 14.93
N ARG A 405 -10.74 11.31 14.47
CA ARG A 405 -9.34 10.90 14.55
C ARG A 405 -8.74 10.67 13.15
N PRO A 406 -7.43 10.93 12.96
CA PRO A 406 -6.74 10.54 11.74
C PRO A 406 -6.85 9.03 11.48
N GLY A 407 -7.06 8.68 10.22
CA GLY A 407 -7.17 7.30 9.75
C GLY A 407 -5.92 6.77 9.08
N CYS A 408 -6.05 5.55 8.54
CA CYS A 408 -5.09 5.02 7.59
C CYS A 408 -5.38 5.56 6.16
N ASN A 409 -4.42 5.37 5.27
CA ASN A 409 -4.60 5.52 3.82
C ASN A 409 -4.01 4.29 3.14
N ILE A 410 -4.84 3.26 2.96
CA ILE A 410 -4.43 2.01 2.32
C ILE A 410 -4.31 2.30 0.82
N SER A 411 -3.06 2.40 0.37
CA SER A 411 -2.77 2.66 -1.03
C SER A 411 -2.88 1.39 -1.86
N SER A 412 -3.92 1.29 -2.70
CA SER A 412 -4.17 0.11 -3.53
C SER A 412 -4.44 0.47 -5.01
N SER A 413 -4.84 -0.52 -5.79
CA SER A 413 -5.19 -0.38 -7.21
C SER A 413 -6.48 -1.13 -7.50
N VAL A 414 -7.31 -0.55 -8.36
CA VAL A 414 -8.59 -1.13 -8.78
C VAL A 414 -8.36 -2.52 -9.37
N LEU A 415 -9.26 -3.44 -9.04
CA LEU A 415 -9.23 -4.78 -9.61
C LEU A 415 -9.69 -4.72 -11.06
N MET A 416 -8.80 -5.08 -11.97
CA MET A 416 -9.07 -5.13 -13.41
C MET A 416 -9.52 -6.53 -13.81
N ALA A 417 -10.62 -6.68 -14.54
CA ALA A 417 -11.12 -7.99 -14.97
C ALA A 417 -10.15 -8.78 -15.87
N SER A 418 -9.19 -8.08 -16.49
CA SER A 418 -8.11 -8.65 -17.30
C SER A 418 -7.13 -9.49 -16.47
N SER A 419 -7.01 -9.23 -15.16
CA SER A 419 -6.09 -9.91 -14.26
C SER A 419 -6.80 -10.57 -13.07
N HIS A 420 -7.87 -9.96 -12.56
CA HIS A 420 -8.68 -10.48 -11.48
C HIS A 420 -9.47 -11.73 -11.91
N GLY A 421 -9.55 -12.71 -11.01
CA GLY A 421 -10.24 -13.97 -11.29
C GLY A 421 -9.53 -14.92 -12.27
N VAL A 422 -8.38 -14.55 -12.85
CA VAL A 422 -7.71 -15.35 -13.91
C VAL A 422 -6.89 -16.52 -13.35
N ARG A 423 -6.30 -16.36 -12.17
CA ARG A 423 -5.53 -17.41 -11.47
C ARG A 423 -5.98 -17.45 -10.01
N SER A 424 -5.92 -18.63 -9.40
CA SER A 424 -6.23 -18.77 -7.97
C SER A 424 -5.31 -17.88 -7.14
N ARG A 425 -5.88 -17.26 -6.11
CA ARG A 425 -5.14 -16.49 -5.11
C ARG A 425 -5.00 -17.35 -3.86
N SER A 426 -4.24 -18.43 -4.00
CA SER A 426 -4.09 -19.46 -2.97
C SER A 426 -3.41 -19.01 -1.69
N TRP A 427 -2.87 -17.79 -1.65
CA TRP A 427 -2.07 -17.36 -0.53
C TRP A 427 -2.02 -15.84 -0.41
N LEU A 428 -2.79 -15.31 0.55
CA LEU A 428 -2.77 -13.91 0.97
C LEU A 428 -2.19 -13.79 2.38
N TRP A 429 -1.47 -12.72 2.71
CA TRP A 429 -0.96 -12.52 4.07
C TRP A 429 -0.85 -11.03 4.43
N GLY A 430 -0.84 -10.77 5.74
CA GLY A 430 -0.70 -9.44 6.31
C GLY A 430 -0.21 -9.50 7.76
N ALA A 431 0.17 -8.34 8.28
CA ALA A 431 0.68 -8.19 9.65
C ALA A 431 -0.45 -7.86 10.64
N MET A 432 -0.22 -8.24 11.90
CA MET A 432 -1.09 -7.99 13.05
C MET A 432 -0.24 -7.51 14.23
N PRO A 433 0.04 -6.19 14.34
CA PRO A 433 0.72 -5.65 15.50
C PRO A 433 -0.13 -5.81 16.75
N CYS A 434 0.42 -6.42 17.80
CA CYS A 434 -0.27 -6.65 19.07
C CYS A 434 0.16 -5.60 20.09
N ARG A 435 -0.80 -4.82 20.61
CA ARG A 435 -0.58 -3.83 21.67
C ARG A 435 -1.70 -3.88 22.71
N PRO A 436 -1.44 -3.54 23.98
CA PRO A 436 -2.48 -3.47 24.99
C PRO A 436 -3.67 -2.59 24.57
N GLY A 437 -4.87 -3.17 24.57
CA GLY A 437 -6.11 -2.49 24.21
C GLY A 437 -6.28 -2.18 22.72
N ALA A 438 -5.34 -2.59 21.87
CA ALA A 438 -5.49 -2.48 20.42
C ALA A 438 -6.31 -3.63 19.84
N ARG A 439 -6.80 -3.44 18.61
CA ARG A 439 -7.55 -4.43 17.84
C ARG A 439 -7.06 -4.51 16.40
N ASN A 440 -7.05 -5.70 15.82
CA ASN A 440 -6.71 -5.97 14.43
C ASN A 440 -7.93 -6.57 13.72
N ILE A 441 -8.36 -5.93 12.64
CA ILE A 441 -9.48 -6.43 11.82
C ILE A 441 -8.92 -6.93 10.49
N ILE A 442 -9.04 -8.24 10.27
CA ILE A 442 -8.76 -8.87 8.98
C ILE A 442 -10.03 -8.81 8.15
N MET A 443 -9.99 -8.05 7.06
CA MET A 443 -11.10 -7.93 6.13
C MET A 443 -10.89 -8.91 4.98
N VAL A 444 -11.84 -9.83 4.79
CA VAL A 444 -11.85 -10.78 3.67
C VAL A 444 -13.05 -10.47 2.80
N SER A 445 -12.83 -10.33 1.50
CA SER A 445 -13.84 -10.00 0.51
C SER A 445 -13.88 -11.08 -0.56
N HIS A 446 -15.07 -11.57 -0.90
CA HIS A 446 -15.27 -12.40 -2.08
C HIS A 446 -16.00 -11.61 -3.16
N MET A 447 -15.25 -11.08 -4.13
CA MET A 447 -15.81 -10.26 -5.21
C MET A 447 -15.42 -10.82 -6.58
N PRO A 448 -16.25 -11.69 -7.18
CA PRO A 448 -16.08 -12.14 -8.56
C PRO A 448 -16.22 -11.01 -9.57
N LYS A 449 -15.57 -11.14 -10.73
CA LYS A 449 -15.76 -10.19 -11.84
C LYS A 449 -17.04 -10.44 -12.61
N GLU A 450 -17.51 -11.67 -12.62
CA GLU A 450 -18.76 -12.09 -13.24
C GLU A 450 -19.95 -11.59 -12.42
N LYS A 451 -20.90 -10.92 -13.08
CA LYS A 451 -22.06 -10.29 -12.42
C LYS A 451 -22.92 -11.30 -11.66
N GLU A 452 -23.12 -12.47 -12.27
CA GLU A 452 -24.01 -13.54 -11.79
C GLU A 452 -23.26 -14.72 -11.13
N ALA A 453 -22.08 -14.49 -10.57
CA ALA A 453 -21.35 -15.53 -9.86
C ALA A 453 -22.15 -16.08 -8.66
N ALA A 454 -22.13 -17.41 -8.49
CA ALA A 454 -22.86 -18.13 -7.44
C ALA A 454 -21.97 -19.04 -6.58
N GLU A 455 -20.71 -19.25 -6.98
CA GLU A 455 -19.79 -20.15 -6.27
C GLU A 455 -19.35 -19.55 -4.94
N HIS A 456 -19.45 -20.33 -3.87
CA HIS A 456 -18.89 -19.99 -2.56
C HIS A 456 -17.39 -20.29 -2.53
N ALA A 457 -16.63 -19.50 -1.79
CA ALA A 457 -15.19 -19.72 -1.64
C ALA A 457 -14.89 -20.28 -0.24
N PRO A 458 -14.48 -21.55 -0.11
CA PRO A 458 -13.86 -22.02 1.11
C PRO A 458 -12.48 -21.37 1.26
N PHE A 459 -12.12 -21.01 2.49
CA PHE A 459 -10.79 -20.52 2.80
C PHE A 459 -10.42 -20.80 4.26
N SER A 460 -9.12 -20.88 4.52
CA SER A 460 -8.58 -20.94 5.88
C SER A 460 -7.85 -19.66 6.23
N ILE A 461 -7.88 -19.28 7.51
CA ILE A 461 -6.98 -18.29 8.09
C ILE A 461 -6.09 -18.99 9.10
N ARG A 462 -4.79 -18.73 9.00
CA ARG A 462 -3.78 -19.24 9.92
C ARG A 462 -2.98 -18.07 10.47
N ILE A 463 -2.85 -18.00 11.80
CA ILE A 463 -2.07 -16.96 12.48
C ILE A 463 -0.74 -17.56 12.93
N TYR A 464 0.33 -16.79 12.82
CA TYR A 464 1.70 -17.21 13.06
C TYR A 464 2.47 -16.19 13.88
N ASN A 465 3.38 -16.68 14.71
CA ASN A 465 4.51 -15.92 15.26
C ASN A 465 5.83 -16.40 14.62
N GLU A 466 6.96 -16.05 15.20
CA GLU A 466 8.29 -16.49 14.73
C GLU A 466 8.45 -18.03 14.75
N ASN A 467 7.80 -18.70 15.72
CA ASN A 467 7.93 -20.14 16.00
C ASN A 467 6.99 -21.00 15.16
N GLY A 468 6.02 -20.39 14.47
CA GLY A 468 5.11 -21.08 13.57
C GLY A 468 3.65 -20.79 13.86
N ASN A 469 2.79 -21.76 13.54
CA ASN A 469 1.34 -21.58 13.60
C ASN A 469 0.84 -21.54 15.05
N ILE A 470 0.07 -20.50 15.39
CA ILE A 470 -0.63 -20.36 16.66
C ILE A 470 -1.99 -21.03 16.58
N CYS A 471 -2.77 -20.67 15.56
CA CYS A 471 -4.13 -21.18 15.37
C CYS A 471 -4.50 -21.23 13.88
N SER A 472 -5.54 -22.00 13.59
CA SER A 472 -6.10 -22.19 12.25
C SER A 472 -7.62 -22.17 12.33
N LEU A 473 -8.24 -21.48 11.38
CA LEU A 473 -9.68 -21.32 11.27
C LEU A 473 -10.10 -21.63 9.83
N GLU A 474 -11.27 -22.25 9.68
CA GLU A 474 -11.87 -22.57 8.39
C GLU A 474 -13.16 -21.77 8.22
N TYR A 475 -13.33 -21.21 7.03
CA TYR A 475 -14.46 -20.36 6.67
C TYR A 475 -14.98 -20.73 5.29
N GLU A 476 -16.22 -20.33 5.02
CA GLU A 476 -16.77 -20.27 3.67
C GLU A 476 -17.39 -18.89 3.48
N ILE A 477 -17.18 -18.29 2.31
CA ILE A 477 -17.72 -16.95 1.99
C ILE A 477 -18.46 -16.96 0.65
N ALA A 478 -19.72 -16.52 0.70
CA ALA A 478 -20.58 -16.41 -0.47
C ALA A 478 -20.07 -15.31 -1.43
N PRO A 479 -20.36 -15.40 -2.74
CA PRO A 479 -19.95 -14.35 -3.68
C PRO A 479 -20.65 -13.03 -3.35
N ARG A 480 -19.93 -11.92 -3.54
CA ARG A 480 -20.38 -10.55 -3.20
C ARG A 480 -20.65 -10.34 -1.71
N THR A 481 -19.90 -11.04 -0.85
CA THR A 481 -19.94 -10.82 0.61
C THR A 481 -18.55 -10.49 1.16
N GLY A 482 -18.52 -9.98 2.38
CA GLY A 482 -17.31 -9.60 3.08
C GLY A 482 -17.40 -9.97 4.56
N LEU A 483 -16.30 -10.46 5.11
CA LEU A 483 -16.14 -10.80 6.52
C LEU A 483 -15.13 -9.84 7.15
N ASN A 484 -15.46 -9.33 8.34
CA ASN A 484 -14.58 -8.51 9.17
C ASN A 484 -14.25 -9.33 10.42
N ILE A 485 -13.05 -9.88 10.48
CA ILE A 485 -12.64 -10.84 11.51
C ILE A 485 -11.83 -10.08 12.55
N ASP A 486 -12.32 -10.07 13.79
CA ASP A 486 -11.60 -9.54 14.95
C ASP A 486 -10.53 -10.55 15.37
N SER A 487 -9.27 -10.16 15.26
CA SER A 487 -8.16 -11.08 15.47
C SER A 487 -7.91 -11.36 16.95
N GLU A 488 -8.27 -10.43 17.83
CA GLU A 488 -8.11 -10.58 19.27
C GLU A 488 -9.09 -11.63 19.80
N GLU A 489 -10.33 -11.64 19.30
CA GLU A 489 -11.30 -12.72 19.61
C GLU A 489 -10.78 -14.09 19.14
N VAL A 490 -10.14 -14.14 17.97
CA VAL A 490 -9.53 -15.37 17.45
C VAL A 490 -8.40 -15.86 18.37
N LEU A 491 -7.51 -14.97 18.80
CA LEU A 491 -6.38 -15.32 19.66
C LEU A 491 -6.85 -15.74 21.06
N GLU A 492 -7.84 -15.05 21.63
CA GLU A 492 -8.45 -15.39 22.91
C GLU A 492 -9.06 -16.80 22.87
N ASN A 493 -9.84 -17.11 21.83
CA ASN A 493 -10.42 -18.43 21.63
C ASN A 493 -9.36 -19.54 21.44
N ALA A 494 -8.19 -19.20 20.90
CA ALA A 494 -7.05 -20.09 20.78
C ALA A 494 -6.24 -20.22 22.09
N GLY A 495 -6.56 -19.44 23.12
CA GLY A 495 -5.79 -19.38 24.37
C GLY A 495 -4.39 -18.78 24.20
N TYR A 496 -4.15 -18.02 23.13
CA TYR A 496 -2.88 -17.34 22.88
C TYR A 496 -2.93 -15.92 23.39
N LYS A 497 -1.94 -15.54 24.22
CA LYS A 497 -1.76 -14.18 24.69
C LYS A 497 -0.46 -13.62 24.12
N PRO A 498 -0.52 -12.72 23.13
CA PRO A 498 0.69 -12.13 22.56
C PRO A 498 1.42 -11.27 23.59
N THR A 499 2.73 -11.05 23.38
CA THR A 499 3.46 -10.03 24.15
C THR A 499 3.07 -8.63 23.69
N ASP A 500 3.33 -7.64 24.55
CA ASP A 500 2.96 -6.24 24.29
C ASP A 500 3.72 -5.62 23.12
N ASP A 501 4.73 -6.28 22.58
CA ASP A 501 5.56 -5.83 21.47
C ASP A 501 5.47 -6.71 20.22
N GLU A 502 4.75 -7.83 20.29
CA GLU A 502 4.69 -8.85 19.22
C GLU A 502 4.00 -8.34 17.95
N ILE A 503 4.54 -8.71 16.79
CA ILE A 503 3.87 -8.57 15.49
C ILE A 503 3.59 -9.97 14.94
N LEU A 504 2.32 -10.35 14.99
CA LEU A 504 1.83 -11.60 14.42
C LEU A 504 1.57 -11.46 12.91
N TRP A 505 1.42 -12.60 12.24
CA TRP A 505 1.13 -12.64 10.81
C TRP A 505 -0.02 -13.60 10.53
N TYR A 506 -0.99 -13.16 9.73
CA TYR A 506 -2.02 -14.07 9.23
C TYR A 506 -1.74 -14.47 7.79
N VAL A 507 -2.21 -15.65 7.44
CA VAL A 507 -2.17 -16.22 6.10
C VAL A 507 -3.55 -16.75 5.76
N ILE A 508 -4.08 -16.31 4.63
CA ILE A 508 -5.34 -16.79 4.04
C ILE A 508 -5.01 -17.74 2.90
N ARG A 509 -5.60 -18.94 2.91
CA ARG A 509 -5.50 -19.91 1.82
C ARG A 509 -6.86 -20.19 1.20
N SER A 510 -6.98 -20.05 -0.12
CA SER A 510 -8.20 -20.37 -0.86
C SER A 510 -7.92 -20.67 -2.33
N GLU A 511 -8.58 -21.65 -2.91
CA GLU A 511 -8.50 -21.87 -4.36
C GLU A 511 -9.29 -20.82 -5.17
N SER A 512 -10.10 -19.98 -4.52
CA SER A 512 -10.83 -18.92 -5.19
C SER A 512 -9.86 -17.86 -5.75
N SER A 513 -10.08 -17.51 -7.02
CA SER A 513 -9.38 -16.42 -7.70
C SER A 513 -9.96 -15.03 -7.41
N SER A 514 -11.04 -14.99 -6.62
CA SER A 514 -11.86 -13.80 -6.38
C SER A 514 -11.80 -13.29 -4.93
N LEU A 515 -10.97 -13.90 -4.08
CA LEU A 515 -10.71 -13.38 -2.74
C LEU A 515 -9.73 -12.21 -2.75
N ILE A 516 -10.04 -11.23 -1.90
CA ILE A 516 -9.19 -10.09 -1.58
C ILE A 516 -9.14 -9.96 -0.06
N SER A 517 -8.03 -9.44 0.46
CA SER A 517 -7.94 -9.09 1.88
C SER A 517 -7.21 -7.77 2.08
N ASN A 518 -7.66 -7.05 3.10
CA ASN A 518 -7.04 -5.86 3.65
C ASN A 518 -7.01 -6.02 5.18
N GLN A 519 -6.19 -5.22 5.85
CA GLN A 519 -6.09 -5.25 7.30
C GLN A 519 -6.00 -3.84 7.88
N ILE A 520 -6.59 -3.68 9.06
CA ILE A 520 -6.40 -2.48 9.87
C ILE A 520 -6.01 -2.85 11.30
N TYR A 521 -5.16 -2.02 11.88
CA TYR A 521 -4.84 -1.96 13.29
C TYR A 521 -5.54 -0.74 13.88
N ILE A 522 -6.20 -0.90 15.02
CA ILE A 522 -6.90 0.13 15.76
C ILE A 522 -6.26 0.21 17.15
N SER A 523 -5.64 1.33 17.49
CA SER A 523 -5.06 1.49 18.82
C SER A 523 -6.13 1.60 19.92
N ALA A 524 -5.72 1.46 21.19
CA ALA A 524 -6.61 1.72 22.33
C ALA A 524 -7.20 3.14 22.30
N ASP A 525 -6.45 4.08 21.73
CA ASP A 525 -6.86 5.47 21.51
C ASP A 525 -7.65 5.67 20.22
N GLY A 526 -7.98 4.60 19.48
CA GLY A 526 -8.74 4.58 18.23
C GLY A 526 -8.08 5.29 17.05
N TYR A 527 -6.75 5.34 17.02
CA TYR A 527 -6.01 5.65 15.80
C TYR A 527 -5.93 4.42 14.91
N VAL A 528 -5.94 4.64 13.60
CA VAL A 528 -6.02 3.55 12.63
C VAL A 528 -4.76 3.50 11.76
N GLY A 529 -4.05 2.38 11.82
CA GLY A 529 -3.05 1.97 10.84
C GLY A 529 -3.63 0.89 9.93
N GLY A 530 -3.10 0.70 8.73
CA GLY A 530 -3.59 -0.36 7.86
C GLY A 530 -2.91 -0.41 6.51
N ASP A 531 -2.99 -1.57 5.87
CA ASP A 531 -2.47 -1.81 4.52
C ASP A 531 -3.29 -2.91 3.84
N HIS A 532 -3.01 -3.16 2.56
CA HIS A 532 -3.58 -4.29 1.85
C HIS A 532 -2.80 -5.58 2.14
N SER A 533 -3.43 -6.73 1.91
CA SER A 533 -2.74 -8.03 1.96
C SER A 533 -2.00 -8.32 0.64
N PHE A 534 -1.02 -9.22 0.70
CA PHE A 534 -0.14 -9.57 -0.42
C PHE A 534 -0.54 -10.79 -1.24
#